data_AF-A0A2J8N2B2-F1
#
_entry.id   AF-A0A2J8N2B2-F1
#
_cell.length_a   1.000
_cell.length_b   1.000
_cell.length_c   1.000
_cell.angle_alpha   90.00
_cell.angle_beta   90.00
_cell.angle_gamma   90.00
#
_symmetry.space_group_name_H-M   'P 1'
#
loop_
_entity.id
_entity.type
_entity.pdbx_description
1 polymer ?
#
loop_
_entity_poly.entity_id
_entity_poly.type
_entity_poly.pdbx_seq_one_letter_code
_entity_poly.pdbx_strand_id
1 'polypeptide(L)'
;MWAFSELPMPLLINLIVSLLGFVATVTLIPAFRGHFIAARLCGQDLNKTSRQQIPESQGVISGAVFLIILFCFIPFPFLNCFVKEQCKAFPHHEA
;
A
#
# COMPACT_ATOMS: atom_id res chain seq x y z
N MET A 1 0.85 -31.58 -6.99
CA MET A 1 -0.08 -31.46 -5.85
C MET A 1 0.10 -30.05 -5.32
N TRP A 2 -0.70 -29.11 -5.82
CA TRP A 2 -0.42 -27.68 -5.70
C TRP A 2 -1.10 -27.11 -4.44
N ALA A 3 -0.33 -26.37 -3.64
CA ALA A 3 -0.73 -25.78 -2.35
C ALA A 3 -1.76 -24.63 -2.43
N PHE A 4 -2.57 -24.57 -3.49
CA PHE A 4 -3.53 -23.48 -3.72
C PHE A 4 -4.84 -23.62 -2.94
N SER A 5 -5.09 -24.76 -2.27
CA SER A 5 -6.38 -25.04 -1.63
C SER A 5 -6.65 -24.26 -0.34
N GLU A 6 -5.62 -23.68 0.30
CA GLU A 6 -5.74 -23.03 1.63
C GLU A 6 -5.30 -21.56 1.62
N LEU A 7 -5.24 -20.87 0.47
CA LEU A 7 -4.88 -19.45 0.49
C LEU A 7 -6.10 -18.61 0.91
N PRO A 8 -6.05 -17.86 2.02
CA PRO A 8 -7.14 -16.97 2.41
C PRO A 8 -7.37 -15.95 1.29
N MET A 9 -8.59 -15.89 0.74
CA MET A 9 -8.99 -14.92 -0.28
C MET A 9 -8.51 -13.47 0.01
N PRO A 10 -8.56 -12.96 1.26
CA PRO A 10 -8.01 -11.63 1.57
C PRO A 10 -6.51 -11.49 1.29
N LEU A 11 -5.70 -12.53 1.52
CA LEU A 11 -4.27 -12.49 1.25
C LEU A 11 -3.98 -12.45 -0.25
N LEU A 12 -4.77 -13.15 -1.07
CA LEU A 12 -4.64 -13.08 -2.53
C LEU A 12 -4.95 -11.67 -3.04
N ILE A 13 -6.06 -11.07 -2.57
CA ILE A 13 -6.41 -9.69 -2.93
C ILE A 13 -5.31 -8.73 -2.49
N ASN A 14 -4.78 -8.88 -1.26
CA ASN A 14 -3.69 -8.06 -0.76
C ASN A 14 -2.44 -8.13 -1.66
N LEU A 15 -2.08 -9.33 -2.12
CA LEU A 15 -0.95 -9.51 -3.03
C LEU A 15 -1.17 -8.78 -4.36
N ILE A 16 -2.36 -8.90 -4.95
CA ILE A 16 -2.71 -8.25 -6.22
C ILE A 16 -2.64 -6.73 -6.07
N VAL A 17 -3.28 -6.16 -5.04
CA VAL A 17 -3.28 -4.70 -4.83
C VAL A 17 -1.89 -4.17 -4.45
N SER A 18 -1.06 -4.98 -3.79
CA SER A 18 0.34 -4.63 -3.51
C SER A 18 1.19 -4.59 -4.78
N LEU A 19 0.99 -5.51 -5.72
CA LEU A 19 1.66 -5.47 -7.03
C LEU A 19 1.25 -4.25 -7.85
N LEU A 20 -0.04 -3.91 -7.84
CA LEU A 20 -0.53 -2.66 -8.44
C LEU A 20 0.08 -1.43 -7.75
N GLY A 21 0.17 -1.46 -6.43
CA GLY A 21 0.83 -0.45 -5.62
C GLY A 21 2.30 -0.25 -5.93
N PHE A 22 3.02 -1.34 -6.18
CA PHE A 22 4.42 -1.29 -6.61
C PHE A 22 4.55 -0.58 -7.97
N VAL A 23 3.73 -0.96 -8.96
CA VAL A 23 3.70 -0.31 -10.28
C VAL A 23 3.36 1.17 -10.14
N ALA A 24 2.36 1.52 -9.33
CA ALA A 24 1.98 2.90 -9.06
C ALA A 24 3.11 3.69 -8.39
N THR A 25 3.80 3.11 -7.40
CA THR A 25 4.91 3.79 -6.71
C THR A 25 6.07 4.08 -7.66
N VAL A 26 6.45 3.10 -8.49
CA VAL A 26 7.55 3.25 -9.46
C VAL A 26 7.21 4.29 -10.54
N THR A 27 5.94 4.43 -10.94
CA THR A 27 5.53 5.44 -11.92
C THR A 27 5.34 6.83 -11.31
N LEU A 28 4.83 6.93 -10.08
CA LEU A 28 4.56 8.21 -9.41
C LEU A 28 5.83 8.91 -8.91
N ILE A 29 6.85 8.18 -8.41
CA ILE A 29 8.12 8.78 -7.94
C ILE A 29 8.75 9.71 -9.00
N PRO A 30 9.02 9.26 -10.24
CA PRO A 30 9.58 10.14 -11.26
C PRO A 30 8.58 11.21 -11.75
N ALA A 31 7.27 10.92 -11.78
CA ALA A 31 6.24 11.89 -12.19
C ALA A 31 6.19 13.11 -11.26
N PHE A 32 6.34 12.89 -9.95
CA PHE A 32 6.33 13.97 -8.97
C PHE A 32 7.68 14.67 -8.78
N ARG A 33 8.77 14.18 -9.37
CA ARG A 33 10.10 14.78 -9.23
C ARG A 33 10.10 16.30 -9.42
N GLY A 34 9.44 16.81 -10.46
CA GLY A 34 9.37 18.24 -10.74
C GLY A 34 8.74 19.05 -9.61
N HIS A 35 7.69 18.52 -8.97
CA HIS A 35 7.02 19.19 -7.84
C HIS A 35 7.91 19.28 -6.60
N PHE A 36 8.69 18.24 -6.30
CA PHE A 36 9.61 18.25 -5.15
C PHE A 36 10.76 19.22 -5.34
N ILE A 37 11.34 19.27 -6.55
CA ILE A 37 12.37 20.26 -6.89
C ILE A 37 11.81 21.69 -6.81
N ALA A 38 10.62 21.93 -7.36
CA ALA A 38 9.96 23.24 -7.30
C ALA A 38 9.65 23.68 -5.86
N ALA A 39 9.28 22.74 -4.98
CA ALA A 39 9.03 22.99 -3.56
C ALA A 39 10.32 23.16 -2.72
N ARG A 40 11.50 23.11 -3.33
CA ARG A 40 12.81 23.08 -2.65
C ARG A 40 12.99 21.91 -1.67
N LEU A 41 12.20 20.85 -1.83
CA LEU A 41 12.37 19.57 -1.12
C LEU A 41 13.40 18.75 -1.87
N CYS A 42 14.64 19.22 -1.86
CA CYS A 42 15.74 18.61 -2.60
C CYS A 42 17.08 18.83 -1.91
N GLY A 43 17.94 17.81 -1.98
CA GLY A 43 19.26 17.77 -1.34
C GLY A 43 20.36 17.46 -2.34
N GLN A 44 21.60 17.77 -1.99
CA GLN A 44 22.77 17.33 -2.74
C GLN A 44 23.27 16.01 -2.15
N ASP A 45 23.73 15.11 -3.01
CA ASP A 45 24.43 13.90 -2.57
C ASP A 45 25.84 14.29 -2.08
N LEU A 46 26.00 14.41 -0.76
CA LEU A 46 27.23 14.87 -0.12
C LEU A 46 28.44 13.97 -0.40
N ASN A 47 28.20 12.71 -0.76
CA ASN A 47 29.25 11.72 -1.01
C ASN A 47 29.67 11.68 -2.49
N LYS A 48 29.15 12.57 -3.33
CA LYS A 48 29.49 12.66 -4.76
C LYS A 48 29.97 14.07 -5.11
N THR A 49 30.87 14.14 -6.09
CA THR A 49 31.35 15.41 -6.66
C THR A 49 30.28 16.14 -7.46
N SER A 50 29.22 15.43 -7.88
CA SER A 50 28.10 16.02 -8.60
C SER A 50 27.23 16.90 -7.69
N ARG A 51 27.02 18.15 -8.09
CA ARG A 51 26.19 19.14 -7.38
C ARG A 51 24.71 19.10 -7.79
N GLN A 52 24.27 18.04 -8.45
CA GLN A 52 22.87 17.89 -8.87
C GLN A 52 21.94 17.81 -7.64
N GLN A 53 20.80 18.49 -7.72
CA GLN A 53 19.76 18.39 -6.69
C GLN A 53 18.92 17.14 -6.91
N ILE A 54 18.85 16.30 -5.87
CA ILE A 54 18.05 15.08 -5.81
C ILE A 54 16.80 15.39 -5.00
N PRO A 55 15.59 15.01 -5.48
CA PRO A 55 14.37 15.23 -4.72
C PRO A 55 14.40 14.44 -3.42
N GLU A 56 14.13 15.12 -2.31
CA GLU A 56 14.09 14.54 -0.97
C GLU A 56 12.70 14.02 -0.64
N SER A 57 12.59 13.31 0.48
CA SER A 57 11.31 12.89 1.06
C SER A 57 10.40 12.04 0.13
N GLN A 58 10.97 11.30 -0.83
CA GLN A 58 10.21 10.45 -1.76
C GLN A 58 9.39 9.35 -1.07
N GLY A 59 9.73 9.02 0.18
CA GLY A 59 8.94 8.11 1.02
C GLY A 59 7.51 8.57 1.29
N VAL A 60 7.19 9.86 1.11
CA VAL A 60 5.80 10.35 1.21
C VAL A 60 4.93 9.79 0.09
N ILE A 61 5.49 9.56 -1.11
CA ILE A 61 4.76 9.03 -2.26
C ILE A 61 4.44 7.55 -2.01
N SER A 62 5.44 6.76 -1.63
CA SER A 62 5.21 5.34 -1.30
C SER A 62 4.29 5.16 -0.09
N GLY A 63 4.41 6.02 0.92
CA GLY A 63 3.51 6.04 2.08
C GLY A 63 2.06 6.37 1.70
N ALA A 64 1.85 7.38 0.85
CA ALA A 64 0.51 7.72 0.36
C ALA A 64 -0.12 6.57 -0.43
N VAL A 65 0.64 5.94 -1.33
CA VAL A 65 0.18 4.76 -2.10
C VAL A 65 -0.18 3.61 -1.16
N PHE A 66 0.66 3.33 -0.15
CA PHE A 66 0.38 2.32 0.86
C PHE A 66 -0.91 2.58 1.63
N LEU A 67 -1.15 3.81 2.08
CA LEU A 67 -2.37 4.19 2.78
C LEU A 67 -3.61 4.03 1.89
N ILE A 68 -3.54 4.45 0.63
CA ILE A 68 -4.64 4.27 -0.34
C ILE A 68 -4.96 2.79 -0.52
N ILE A 69 -3.94 1.94 -0.70
CA ILE A 69 -4.10 0.49 -0.83
C ILE A 69 -4.78 -0.08 0.41
N LEU A 70 -4.32 0.29 1.61
CA LEU A 70 -4.94 -0.17 2.84
C LEU A 70 -6.40 0.28 2.96
N PHE A 71 -6.70 1.55 2.65
CA PHE A 71 -8.08 2.04 2.68
C PHE A 71 -8.99 1.28 1.71
N CYS A 72 -8.50 0.96 0.51
CA CYS A 72 -9.23 0.09 -0.41
C CYS A 72 -9.29 -1.37 0.06
N PHE A 73 -8.31 -1.84 0.83
CA PHE A 73 -8.23 -3.23 1.29
C PHE A 73 -9.09 -3.53 2.53
N ILE A 74 -9.38 -2.54 3.39
CA ILE A 74 -10.20 -2.67 4.60
C ILE A 74 -11.47 -3.52 4.42
N PRO A 75 -12.33 -3.36 3.38
CA PRO A 75 -13.56 -4.15 3.28
C PRO A 75 -13.31 -5.65 3.07
N PHE A 76 -12.24 -6.05 2.38
CA PHE A 76 -12.06 -7.43 1.91
C PHE A 76 -11.95 -8.49 3.02
N PRO A 77 -11.24 -8.26 4.14
CA PRO A 77 -11.28 -9.15 5.29
C PRO A 77 -12.66 -9.34 5.92
N PHE A 78 -13.54 -8.32 5.86
CA PHE A 78 -14.85 -8.34 6.51
C PHE A 78 -15.99 -8.82 5.61
N LEU A 79 -15.78 -8.91 4.28
CA LEU A 79 -16.81 -9.35 3.32
C LEU A 79 -17.45 -10.69 3.69
N ASN A 80 -16.68 -11.63 4.26
CA ASN A 80 -17.24 -12.92 4.70
C ASN A 80 -18.20 -12.80 5.90
N CYS A 81 -18.03 -11.80 6.79
CA CYS A 81 -19.00 -11.57 7.88
C CYS A 81 -20.26 -10.84 7.38
N PHE A 82 -20.10 -9.96 6.38
CA PHE A 82 -21.24 -9.20 5.82
C PHE A 82 -22.10 -10.02 4.84
N VAL A 83 -21.50 -10.90 4.03
CA VAL A 83 -22.20 -11.61 2.94
C VAL A 83 -22.69 -13.00 3.36
N LYS A 84 -21.97 -13.69 4.24
CA LYS A 84 -22.49 -14.91 4.90
C LYS A 84 -23.05 -14.43 6.23
N GLU A 85 -24.31 -14.72 6.54
CA GLU A 85 -24.93 -14.52 7.87
C GLU A 85 -24.27 -15.42 8.94
N GLN A 86 -22.95 -15.37 9.06
CA GLN A 86 -22.11 -16.12 9.98
C GLN A 86 -21.25 -15.18 10.83
N CYS A 87 -21.71 -13.95 11.07
CA CYS A 87 -21.28 -13.28 12.28
C CYS A 87 -21.90 -14.10 13.43
N LYS A 88 -21.14 -15.07 13.97
CA LYS A 88 -21.56 -15.87 15.13
C LYS A 88 -22.11 -14.88 16.16
N ALA A 89 -23.40 -15.03 16.49
CA ALA A 89 -24.03 -14.21 17.53
C ALA A 89 -23.12 -14.26 18.76
N PHE A 90 -22.79 -13.08 19.28
CA PHE A 90 -21.97 -12.96 20.48
C PHE A 90 -22.61 -13.83 21.58
N PRO A 91 -21.89 -14.75 22.24
CA PRO A 91 -22.50 -15.68 23.18
C PRO A 91 -23.01 -14.91 24.39
N HIS A 92 -24.31 -14.63 24.42
CA HIS A 92 -24.98 -13.90 25.51
C HIS A 92 -25.59 -14.83 26.58
N HIS A 93 -25.41 -16.15 26.46
CA HIS A 93 -26.06 -17.13 27.33
C HIS A 93 -25.08 -18.23 27.76
N GLU A 94 -24.13 -17.84 28.61
CA GLU A 94 -23.47 -18.75 29.55
C GLU A 94 -23.30 -17.98 30.87
N ALA A 95 -24.37 -17.92 31.66
CA ALA A 95 -24.37 -17.48 33.05
C ALA A 95 -25.29 -18.41 33.84
#